data_AF-A0A834AJ72-F1
#
_entry.id   AF-A0A834AJ72-F1
#
_cell.length_a   1.000
_cell.length_b   1.000
_cell.length_c   1.000
_cell.angle_alpha   90.00
_cell.angle_beta   90.00
_cell.angle_gamma   90.00
#
_symmetry.space_group_name_H-M   'P 1'
#
loop_
_entity.id
_entity.type
_entity.pdbx_description
1 polymer ?
#
loop_
_entity_poly.entity_id
_entity_poly.type
_entity_poly.pdbx_seq_one_letter_code
_entity_poly.pdbx_strand_id
1 'polypeptide(L)'
;MHYYRYSNAEVSCWYKYLLFSYNIVFWNQCCGAYGPEDWDLNVYFNCSGASYSREKCGVPFSCCVPDPAQKVVNTQCGYDVRTQLKSKWDEFIFTKGCIQALEGWLPRNIYIVAGIFIAISLLQIFGIFLAKTLISDIEAVKAGHHF
;
A
#
# COMPACT_ATOMS: atom_id res chain seq x y z
N MET A 1 -2.29 -27.10 -36.42
CA MET A 1 -2.79 -26.90 -35.05
C MET A 1 -1.78 -26.00 -34.32
N HIS A 2 -2.03 -24.70 -34.30
CA HIS A 2 -1.12 -23.72 -33.68
C HIS A 2 -1.29 -23.79 -32.16
N TYR A 3 -0.28 -24.30 -31.46
CA TYR A 3 -0.22 -24.18 -30.01
C TYR A 3 0.03 -22.72 -29.65
N TYR A 4 -1.00 -22.02 -29.21
CA TYR A 4 -0.85 -20.72 -28.56
C TYR A 4 -0.09 -20.94 -27.24
N ARG A 5 1.21 -20.64 -27.25
CA ARG A 5 2.00 -20.50 -26.03
C ARG A 5 1.49 -19.24 -25.34
N TYR A 6 0.63 -19.40 -24.34
CA TYR A 6 0.23 -18.29 -23.48
C TYR A 6 1.51 -17.75 -22.85
N SER A 7 1.93 -16.56 -23.28
CA SER A 7 3.02 -15.84 -22.63
C SER A 7 2.55 -15.60 -21.21
N ASN A 8 3.17 -16.27 -20.25
CA ASN A 8 2.84 -16.19 -18.84
C ASN A 8 2.57 -14.73 -18.48
N ALA A 9 1.38 -14.47 -17.93
CA ALA A 9 1.17 -13.28 -17.13
C ALA A 9 2.04 -13.45 -15.87
N GLU A 10 3.35 -13.24 -16.02
CA GLU A 10 4.22 -12.97 -14.90
C GLU A 10 3.72 -11.66 -14.31
N VAL A 11 2.84 -11.76 -13.31
CA VAL A 11 2.59 -10.64 -12.41
C VAL A 11 3.97 -10.29 -11.87
N SER A 12 4.57 -9.24 -12.43
CA SER A 12 5.95 -8.84 -12.16
C SER A 12 6.19 -8.93 -10.67
N CYS A 13 7.21 -9.69 -10.26
CA CYS A 13 7.47 -9.99 -8.86
C CYS A 13 7.46 -8.71 -8.00
N TRP A 14 7.93 -7.60 -8.58
CA TRP A 14 7.86 -6.23 -8.09
C TRP A 14 6.47 -5.79 -7.62
N TYR A 15 5.41 -6.13 -8.36
CA TYR A 15 4.02 -5.78 -8.01
C TYR A 15 3.55 -6.51 -6.74
N LYS A 16 3.95 -7.77 -6.54
CA LYS A 16 3.63 -8.50 -5.29
C LYS A 16 4.42 -7.94 -4.10
N TYR A 17 5.70 -7.62 -4.29
CA TYR A 17 6.52 -7.01 -3.25
C TYR A 17 6.02 -5.62 -2.84
N LEU A 18 5.60 -4.79 -3.81
CA LEU A 18 5.00 -3.49 -3.57
C LEU A 18 3.69 -3.59 -2.79
N LEU A 19 2.86 -4.61 -3.04
CA LEU A 19 1.59 -4.81 -2.33
C LEU A 19 1.78 -5.23 -0.85
N PHE A 20 2.84 -5.98 -0.54
CA PHE A 20 3.18 -6.31 0.85
C PHE A 20 3.78 -5.11 1.61
N SER A 21 4.58 -4.26 0.97
CA SER A 21 5.09 -3.02 1.58
C SER A 21 4.03 -1.91 1.64
N TYR A 22 3.02 -1.91 0.77
CA TYR A 22 1.89 -0.97 0.83
C TYR A 22 1.08 -1.11 2.13
N ASN A 23 0.99 -2.32 2.68
CA ASN A 23 0.26 -2.52 3.94
C ASN A 23 0.95 -1.81 5.10
N ILE A 24 2.28 -1.81 5.18
CA ILE A 24 3.03 -1.10 6.23
C ILE A 24 2.71 0.41 6.25
N VAL A 25 2.51 1.04 5.09
CA VAL A 25 2.19 2.48 4.99
C VAL A 25 0.76 2.75 5.48
N PHE A 26 -0.19 1.86 5.21
CA PHE A 26 -1.60 1.99 5.61
C PHE A 26 -1.81 1.90 7.14
N TRP A 27 -0.89 1.25 7.86
CA TRP A 27 -0.97 1.12 9.33
C TRP A 27 -0.42 2.31 10.12
N ASN A 28 0.10 3.35 9.47
CA ASN A 28 0.85 4.40 10.18
C ASN A 28 0.03 5.43 10.95
N GLN A 29 -1.29 5.28 11.07
CA GLN A 29 -2.12 6.18 11.88
C GLN A 29 -1.75 7.65 11.62
N CYS A 30 -1.78 8.02 10.33
CA CYS A 30 -1.21 9.26 9.81
C CYS A 30 -2.19 9.94 8.85
N CYS A 31 -1.98 11.23 8.60
CA CYS A 31 -2.74 12.00 7.63
C CYS A 31 -1.86 12.97 6.87
N GLY A 32 -1.96 12.93 5.54
CA GLY A 32 -1.11 13.72 4.65
C GLY A 32 0.34 13.23 4.63
N ALA A 33 1.17 13.86 3.80
CA ALA A 33 2.57 13.50 3.67
C ALA A 33 3.34 13.98 4.90
N TYR A 34 3.27 15.27 5.19
CA TYR A 34 3.81 15.94 6.36
C TYR A 34 2.76 16.27 7.42
N GLY A 35 1.50 16.41 7.02
CA GLY A 35 0.36 16.59 7.94
C GLY A 35 -0.97 16.83 7.22
N PRO A 36 -2.08 17.02 7.96
CA PRO A 36 -3.42 17.19 7.39
C PRO A 36 -3.57 18.39 6.44
N GLU A 37 -2.67 19.36 6.52
CA GLU A 37 -2.69 20.56 5.67
C GLU A 37 -2.30 20.28 4.22
N ASP A 38 -1.58 19.18 3.94
CA ASP A 38 -1.19 18.81 2.58
C ASP A 38 -2.40 18.58 1.67
N TRP A 39 -3.57 18.34 2.26
CA TRP A 39 -4.84 18.24 1.55
C TRP A 39 -5.27 19.53 0.86
N ASP A 40 -4.61 20.68 1.10
CA ASP A 40 -4.78 21.88 0.29
C ASP A 40 -4.28 21.75 -1.14
N LEU A 41 -3.38 20.80 -1.39
CA LEU A 41 -2.91 20.48 -2.74
C LEU A 41 -3.94 19.67 -3.54
N ASN A 42 -5.00 19.18 -2.89
CA ASN A 42 -6.04 18.41 -3.53
C ASN A 42 -7.27 19.26 -3.86
N VAL A 43 -7.74 19.21 -5.11
CA VAL A 43 -8.87 20.02 -5.59
C VAL A 43 -10.17 19.84 -4.79
N TYR A 44 -10.41 18.68 -4.20
CA TYR A 44 -11.62 18.39 -3.42
C TYR A 44 -11.50 18.86 -1.96
N PHE A 45 -10.32 18.71 -1.36
CA PHE A 45 -10.11 19.05 0.05
C PHE A 45 -9.57 20.46 0.29
N ASN A 46 -9.25 21.19 -0.78
CA ASN A 46 -8.64 22.51 -0.71
C ASN A 46 -9.50 23.51 0.08
N CYS A 47 -8.91 24.14 1.11
CA CYS A 47 -9.55 25.15 1.94
C CYS A 47 -9.76 26.52 1.29
N SER A 48 -9.20 26.75 0.10
CA SER A 48 -9.30 28.04 -0.59
C SER A 48 -10.75 28.42 -0.86
N GLY A 49 -11.08 29.71 -0.74
CA GLY A 49 -12.45 30.22 -0.96
C GLY A 49 -13.02 29.98 -2.36
N ALA A 50 -12.16 29.69 -3.35
CA ALA A 50 -12.56 29.32 -4.72
C ALA A 50 -12.95 27.83 -4.87
N SER A 51 -12.73 27.01 -3.84
CA SER A 51 -13.12 25.59 -3.83
C SER A 51 -14.63 25.46 -3.66
N TYR A 52 -15.29 24.84 -4.63
CA TYR A 52 -16.72 24.52 -4.61
C TYR A 52 -16.99 23.11 -4.05
N SER A 53 -15.96 22.35 -3.67
CA SER A 53 -16.15 20.98 -3.18
C SER A 53 -16.87 20.98 -1.84
N ARG A 54 -17.73 19.98 -1.61
CA ARG A 54 -18.40 19.79 -0.32
C ARG A 54 -17.42 19.36 0.78
N GLU A 55 -16.36 18.69 0.37
CA GLU A 55 -15.27 18.11 1.16
C GLU A 55 -14.14 19.12 1.44
N LYS A 56 -14.31 20.38 1.03
CA LYS A 56 -13.32 21.44 1.27
C LYS A 56 -13.00 21.54 2.76
N CYS A 57 -11.74 21.85 3.10
CA CYS A 57 -11.28 21.85 4.48
C CYS A 57 -11.52 20.53 5.23
N GLY A 58 -11.74 19.43 4.50
CA GLY A 58 -11.78 18.10 5.06
C GLY A 58 -10.50 17.32 4.85
N VAL A 59 -10.54 16.06 5.25
CA VAL A 59 -9.54 15.04 4.96
C VAL A 59 -10.27 13.73 4.58
N PRO A 60 -9.64 12.81 3.84
CA PRO A 60 -10.25 11.52 3.54
C PRO A 60 -10.42 10.66 4.80
N PHE A 61 -11.35 9.70 4.73
CA PHE A 61 -11.66 8.78 5.83
C PHE A 61 -10.46 7.98 6.36
N SER A 62 -9.41 7.78 5.54
CA SER A 62 -8.18 7.08 5.96
C SER A 62 -7.40 7.85 7.02
N CYS A 63 -7.62 9.16 7.15
CA CYS A 63 -7.02 9.99 8.20
C CYS A 63 -7.72 9.86 9.55
N CYS A 64 -8.83 9.15 9.64
CA CYS A 64 -9.68 9.22 10.82
C CYS A 64 -9.29 8.26 11.92
N VAL A 65 -9.41 8.74 13.15
CA VAL A 65 -9.18 7.92 14.34
C VAL A 65 -10.40 7.01 14.53
N PRO A 66 -10.21 5.68 14.58
CA PRO A 66 -11.31 4.76 14.84
C PRO A 66 -11.73 4.84 16.32
N ASP A 67 -13.04 4.87 16.56
CA ASP A 67 -13.60 4.76 17.91
C ASP A 67 -13.45 3.31 18.42
N PRO A 68 -12.76 3.05 19.55
CA PRO A 68 -12.60 1.71 20.08
C PRO A 68 -13.92 1.01 20.45
N ALA A 69 -15.00 1.77 20.69
CA ALA A 69 -16.32 1.22 20.98
C ALA A 69 -17.10 0.81 19.72
N GLN A 70 -16.70 1.26 18.53
CA GLN A 70 -17.41 1.03 17.27
C GLN A 70 -16.54 0.27 16.26
N LYS A 71 -17.06 -0.86 15.75
CA LYS A 71 -16.36 -1.66 14.72
C LYS A 71 -16.40 -1.04 13.32
N VAL A 72 -17.25 -0.04 13.10
CA VAL A 72 -17.43 0.63 11.81
C VAL A 72 -16.74 1.98 11.87
N VAL A 73 -15.76 2.20 11.00
CA VAL A 73 -15.09 3.50 10.88
C VAL A 73 -16.11 4.52 10.40
N ASN A 74 -16.30 5.59 11.17
CA ASN A 74 -17.15 6.70 10.75
C ASN A 74 -16.52 7.37 9.52
N THR A 75 -17.11 7.20 8.34
CA THR A 75 -16.59 7.81 7.11
C THR A 75 -16.76 9.33 7.06
N GLN A 76 -17.52 9.91 7.99
CA GLN A 76 -17.81 11.35 8.04
C GLN A 76 -16.92 12.14 8.99
N CYS A 77 -16.04 11.49 9.74
CA CYS A 77 -15.04 12.09 10.63
C CYS A 77 -14.21 13.24 10.01
N GLY A 78 -13.93 13.17 8.71
CA GLY A 78 -13.02 14.09 8.03
C GLY A 78 -13.69 15.33 7.46
N TYR A 79 -15.03 15.45 7.48
CA TYR A 79 -15.72 16.61 6.93
C TYR A 79 -15.51 17.86 7.79
N ASP A 80 -15.17 18.98 7.15
CA ASP A 80 -15.02 20.29 7.79
C ASP A 80 -14.02 20.31 8.97
N VAL A 81 -13.23 19.24 9.19
CA VAL A 81 -12.38 19.09 10.37
C VAL A 81 -11.28 20.16 10.43
N ARG A 82 -10.76 20.58 9.27
CA ARG A 82 -9.73 21.62 9.17
C ARG A 82 -10.30 23.03 9.29
N THR A 83 -11.63 23.19 9.37
CA THR A 83 -12.26 24.47 9.77
C THR A 83 -12.23 24.67 11.29
N GLN A 84 -12.08 23.58 12.06
CA GLN A 84 -11.97 23.65 13.51
C GLN A 84 -10.55 24.05 13.96
N LEU A 85 -10.42 24.42 15.23
CA LEU A 85 -9.12 24.70 15.83
C LEU A 85 -8.21 23.46 15.76
N LYS A 86 -6.94 23.65 15.39
CA LYS A 86 -5.95 22.57 15.31
C LYS A 86 -5.82 21.75 16.59
N SER A 87 -6.06 22.37 17.75
CA SER A 87 -6.02 21.68 19.06
C SER A 87 -7.09 20.59 19.21
N LYS A 88 -8.12 20.58 18.38
CA LYS A 88 -9.19 19.58 18.39
C LYS A 88 -8.99 18.47 17.35
N TRP A 89 -7.99 18.59 16.47
CA TRP A 89 -7.83 17.63 15.38
C TRP A 89 -7.50 16.24 15.87
N ASP A 90 -6.68 16.12 16.93
CA ASP A 90 -6.26 14.84 17.49
C ASP A 90 -7.41 13.97 18.04
N GLU A 91 -8.60 14.56 18.27
CA GLU A 91 -9.79 13.82 18.70
C GLU A 91 -10.49 13.08 17.54
N PHE A 92 -10.35 13.58 16.31
CA PHE A 92 -11.10 13.08 15.14
C PHE A 92 -10.20 12.46 14.08
N ILE A 93 -8.98 12.97 13.92
CA ILE A 93 -8.06 12.61 12.84
C ILE A 93 -6.64 12.46 13.35
N PHE A 94 -5.85 11.66 12.63
CA PHE A 94 -4.41 11.61 12.82
C PHE A 94 -3.77 12.91 12.33
N THR A 95 -2.96 13.55 13.17
CA THR A 95 -2.25 14.80 12.82
C THR A 95 -0.82 14.58 12.37
N LYS A 96 -0.28 13.37 12.59
CA LYS A 96 1.07 12.99 12.17
C LYS A 96 1.12 12.76 10.66
N GLY A 97 2.10 13.33 9.98
CA GLY A 97 2.36 13.03 8.57
C GLY A 97 2.90 11.62 8.36
N CYS A 98 2.51 11.01 7.24
CA CYS A 98 2.89 9.65 6.90
C CYS A 98 4.38 9.49 6.60
N ILE A 99 5.05 10.53 6.07
CA ILE A 99 6.51 10.51 5.84
C ILE A 99 7.24 10.44 7.17
N GLN A 100 6.89 11.28 8.15
CA GLN A 100 7.52 11.26 9.47
C GLN A 100 7.20 9.96 10.23
N ALA A 101 6.01 9.39 10.03
CA ALA A 101 5.69 8.08 10.58
C ALA A 101 6.59 6.98 9.98
N LEU A 102 6.78 7.00 8.66
CA LEU A 102 7.66 6.07 7.96
C LEU A 102 9.14 6.26 8.33
N GLU A 103 9.64 7.48 8.37
CA GLU A 103 11.02 7.81 8.79
C GLU A 103 11.29 7.37 10.23
N GLY A 104 10.28 7.44 11.11
CA GLY A 104 10.39 6.89 12.45
C GLY A 104 10.37 5.37 12.48
N TRP A 105 9.61 4.71 11.61
CA TRP A 105 9.44 3.25 11.65
C TRP A 105 10.54 2.49 10.91
N LEU A 106 10.91 2.95 9.71
CA LEU A 106 11.75 2.22 8.77
C LEU A 106 13.17 1.96 9.30
N PRO A 107 13.92 2.94 9.83
CA PRO A 107 15.28 2.69 10.33
C PRO A 107 15.31 1.72 11.51
N ARG A 108 14.25 1.72 12.35
CA ARG A 108 14.15 0.81 13.50
C ARG A 108 13.85 -0.63 13.11
N ASN A 109 13.20 -0.83 11.97
CA ASN A 109 12.76 -2.16 11.50
C ASN A 109 13.51 -2.63 10.25
N ILE A 110 14.54 -1.91 9.82
CA ILE A 110 15.21 -2.15 8.53
C ILE A 110 15.77 -3.56 8.40
N TYR A 111 16.30 -4.13 9.50
CA TYR A 111 16.80 -5.50 9.52
C TYR A 111 15.70 -6.54 9.32
N ILE A 112 14.53 -6.32 9.92
CA ILE A 112 13.37 -7.22 9.76
C ILE A 112 12.88 -7.16 8.32
N VAL A 113 12.74 -5.95 7.77
CA VAL A 113 12.33 -5.72 6.38
C VAL A 113 13.31 -6.39 5.42
N ALA A 114 14.61 -6.21 5.62
CA ALA A 114 15.64 -6.84 4.80
C ALA A 114 15.60 -8.37 4.90
N GLY A 115 15.43 -8.92 6.10
CA GLY A 115 15.32 -10.36 6.32
C GLY A 115 14.12 -10.99 5.59
N ILE A 116 12.94 -10.35 5.68
CA ILE A 116 11.74 -10.79 4.95
C ILE A 116 11.99 -10.76 3.44
N PHE A 117 12.58 -9.68 2.94
CA PHE A 117 12.88 -9.55 1.51
C PHE A 117 13.80 -10.65 1.00
N ILE A 118 14.87 -10.98 1.76
CA ILE A 118 15.79 -12.06 1.43
C ILE A 118 15.08 -13.42 1.45
N ALA A 119 14.30 -13.71 2.50
CA ALA A 119 13.59 -14.98 2.63
C ALA A 119 12.62 -15.24 1.47
N ILE A 120 11.81 -14.23 1.09
CA ILE A 120 10.91 -14.35 -0.05
C ILE A 120 11.70 -14.51 -1.35
N SER A 121 12.79 -13.77 -1.53
CA SER A 121 13.64 -13.88 -2.72
C SER A 121 14.20 -15.29 -2.92
N LEU A 122 14.67 -15.93 -1.83
CA LEU A 122 15.15 -17.32 -1.86
C LEU A 122 14.03 -18.30 -2.22
N LEU A 123 12.84 -18.15 -1.63
CA LEU A 123 11.68 -18.97 -1.96
C LEU A 123 11.25 -18.83 -3.43
N GLN A 124 11.32 -17.61 -3.99
CA GLN A 124 11.04 -17.36 -5.40
C GLN A 124 12.07 -18.04 -6.31
N ILE A 125 13.37 -17.91 -6.01
CA ILE A 125 14.44 -18.57 -6.78
C ILE A 125 14.25 -20.08 -6.77
N PHE A 126 13.92 -20.65 -5.61
CA PHE A 126 13.63 -22.07 -5.49
C PHE A 126 12.43 -22.51 -6.34
N GLY A 127 11.33 -21.75 -6.31
CA GLY A 127 10.16 -22.00 -7.15
C GLY A 127 10.47 -21.96 -8.66
N ILE A 128 11.28 -20.99 -9.09
CA ILE A 128 11.74 -20.89 -10.48
C ILE A 128 12.60 -22.09 -10.86
N PHE A 129 13.53 -22.51 -9.99
CA PHE A 129 14.38 -23.67 -10.22
C PHE A 129 13.54 -24.94 -10.44
N LEU A 130 12.59 -25.23 -9.55
CA LEU A 130 11.71 -26.39 -9.69
C LEU A 130 10.87 -26.34 -10.97
N ALA A 131 10.32 -25.17 -11.30
CA ALA A 131 9.55 -25.01 -12.53
C ALA A 131 10.41 -25.27 -13.78
N LYS A 132 11.66 -24.82 -13.78
CA LYS A 132 12.60 -25.05 -14.89
C LYS A 132 13.00 -26.51 -15.02
N THR A 133 13.28 -27.20 -13.91
CA THR A 133 13.54 -28.65 -13.91
C THR A 133 12.35 -29.42 -14.48
N LEU A 134 11.13 -29.13 -14.02
CA LEU A 134 9.92 -29.79 -14.51
C LEU A 134 9.71 -29.56 -16.02
N ILE A 135 9.95 -28.35 -16.52
CA ILE A 135 9.85 -28.07 -17.96
C ILE A 135 10.87 -28.89 -18.75
N SER A 136 12.11 -28.97 -18.26
CA SER A 136 13.17 -29.77 -18.90
C SER A 136 12.78 -31.26 -18.98
N ASP A 137 12.19 -31.81 -17.91
CA ASP A 137 11.75 -33.21 -17.88
C ASP A 137 10.60 -33.47 -18.88
N ILE A 138 9.63 -32.54 -18.96
CA ILE A 138 8.53 -32.63 -19.94
C ILE A 138 9.07 -32.58 -21.38
N GLU A 139 10.02 -31.70 -21.65
CA GLU A 139 10.65 -31.58 -22.98
C GLU A 139 11.43 -32.85 -23.34
N ALA A 140 12.12 -33.48 -22.38
CA ALA A 140 12.82 -34.76 -22.58
C ALA A 140 11.85 -35.91 -22.88
N VAL A 141 10.76 -36.04 -22.12
CA VAL A 141 9.72 -37.08 -22.37
C VAL A 141 9.07 -36.88 -23.74
N LYS A 142 8.79 -35.63 -24.12
CA LYS A 142 8.22 -35.30 -25.44
C LYS A 142 9.17 -35.67 -26.58
N ALA A 143 10.48 -35.43 -26.43
CA ALA A 143 11.48 -35.82 -27.43
C ALA A 143 11.61 -37.34 -27.57
N GLY A 144 11.52 -38.08 -26.47
CA GLY A 144 11.55 -39.55 -26.48
C GLY A 144 10.33 -40.21 -27.14
N HIS A 145 9.15 -39.59 -27.11
CA HIS A 145 7.93 -40.08 -27.78
C HIS A 145 7.87 -39.79 -29.29
N HIS A 146 8.78 -38.96 -29.82
CA HIS A 146 8.83 -38.60 -31.24
C HIS A 146 9.74 -39.52 -32.08
N PHE A 147 10.26 -40.60 -31.48
CA PHE A 147 10.98 -41.69 -32.17
C PHE A 147 10.13 -42.97 -32.22
#